data_AF-C6PZ55-F1
#
_entry.id   AF-C6PZ55-F1
#
_cell.length_a   1.000
_cell.length_b   1.000
_cell.length_c   1.000
_cell.angle_alpha   90.00
_cell.angle_beta   90.00
_cell.angle_gamma   90.00
#
_symmetry.space_group_name_H-M   'P 1'
#
loop_
_entity.id
_entity.type
_entity.pdbx_description
1 polymer ?
#
loop_
_entity_poly.entity_id
_entity_poly.type
_entity_poly.pdbx_seq_one_letter_code
_entity_poly.pdbx_strand_id
1 'polypeptide(L)'
;MDKEELIGRKVNIFTNRINRKINKEVAKYGITGIQSMVLGFVYHKSQNRDVFQKDIEEVFDIRRSSVTSVLQLMEKNGYVERVSVSEDARLKKIILTKKGLEIQKKST
;
A
#
# COMPACT_ATOMS: atom_id res chain seq x y z
N MET A 1 18.21 -31.51 -9.57
CA MET A 1 17.37 -30.29 -9.45
C MET A 1 16.26 -30.63 -8.49
N ASP A 2 16.40 -30.16 -7.26
CA ASP A 2 15.65 -30.67 -6.11
C ASP A 2 14.18 -30.20 -6.14
N LYS A 3 13.26 -31.02 -5.61
CA LYS A 3 11.81 -30.72 -5.62
C LYS A 3 11.47 -29.40 -4.92
N GLU A 4 12.29 -28.97 -3.96
CA GLU A 4 12.12 -27.71 -3.23
C GLU A 4 12.36 -26.47 -4.11
N GLU A 5 13.29 -26.56 -5.07
CA GLU A 5 13.60 -25.49 -6.02
C GLU A 5 12.40 -25.15 -6.93
N LEU A 6 11.49 -26.11 -7.13
CA LEU A 6 10.27 -25.95 -7.92
C LEU A 6 9.15 -25.20 -7.17
N ILE A 7 9.06 -25.29 -5.84
CA ILE A 7 7.96 -24.67 -5.08
C ILE A 7 8.15 -23.15 -5.04
N GLY A 8 9.34 -22.68 -4.65
CA GLY A 8 9.63 -21.24 -4.62
C GLY A 8 9.43 -20.58 -5.98
N ARG A 9 9.87 -21.24 -7.06
CA ARG A 9 9.64 -20.77 -8.44
C ARG A 9 8.16 -20.71 -8.80
N LYS A 10 7.37 -21.73 -8.45
CA LYS A 10 5.92 -21.75 -8.72
C LYS A 10 5.19 -20.65 -7.95
N VAL A 11 5.53 -20.43 -6.68
CA VAL A 11 5.00 -19.33 -5.85
C VAL A 11 5.32 -17.98 -6.49
N ASN A 12 6.59 -17.75 -6.88
CA ASN A 12 6.98 -16.50 -7.53
C ASN A 12 6.23 -16.26 -8.85
N ILE A 13 6.06 -17.28 -9.71
CA ILE A 13 5.28 -17.16 -10.94
C ILE A 13 3.82 -16.83 -10.63
N PHE A 14 3.23 -17.48 -9.63
CA PHE A 14 1.86 -17.24 -9.21
C PHE A 14 1.66 -15.82 -8.68
N THR A 15 2.52 -15.37 -7.76
CA THR A 15 2.52 -14.02 -7.21
C THR A 15 2.67 -12.98 -8.33
N ASN A 16 3.57 -13.19 -9.28
CA ASN A 16 3.75 -12.28 -10.42
C ASN A 16 2.52 -12.22 -11.32
N ARG A 17 1.81 -13.33 -11.54
CA ARG A 17 0.56 -13.37 -12.31
C ARG A 17 -0.57 -12.61 -11.59
N ILE A 18 -0.71 -12.81 -10.28
CA ILE A 18 -1.67 -12.07 -9.44
C ILE A 18 -1.37 -10.58 -9.50
N ASN A 19 -0.13 -10.18 -9.21
CA ASN A 19 0.28 -8.78 -9.21
C ASN A 19 0.06 -8.11 -10.58
N ARG A 20 0.30 -8.83 -11.68
CA ARG A 20 0.02 -8.31 -13.03
C ARG A 20 -1.47 -8.08 -13.26
N LYS A 21 -2.32 -9.01 -12.81
CA LYS A 21 -3.78 -8.86 -12.92
C LYS A 21 -4.28 -7.70 -12.06
N ILE A 22 -3.85 -7.61 -10.80
CA ILE A 22 -4.19 -6.50 -9.91
C ILE A 22 -3.76 -5.18 -10.54
N ASN A 23 -2.48 -5.06 -10.95
CA ASN A 23 -1.96 -3.85 -11.59
C ASN A 23 -2.79 -3.46 -12.82
N LYS A 24 -3.21 -4.41 -13.66
CA LYS A 24 -4.06 -4.13 -14.83
C LYS A 24 -5.42 -3.56 -14.42
N GLU A 25 -6.05 -4.12 -13.40
CA GLU A 25 -7.37 -3.67 -12.94
C GLU A 25 -7.31 -2.27 -12.33
N VAL A 26 -6.27 -1.96 -11.56
CA VAL A 26 -6.16 -0.67 -10.86
C VAL A 26 -5.52 0.43 -11.71
N ALA A 27 -4.85 0.08 -12.82
CA ALA A 27 -4.22 1.04 -13.72
C ALA A 27 -5.20 2.08 -14.28
N LYS A 28 -6.47 1.70 -14.49
CA LYS A 28 -7.53 2.63 -14.95
C LYS A 28 -7.82 3.75 -13.94
N TYR A 29 -7.41 3.60 -12.69
CA TYR A 29 -7.50 4.62 -11.63
C TYR A 29 -6.18 5.39 -11.45
N GLY A 30 -5.18 5.14 -12.28
CA GLY A 30 -3.88 5.81 -12.23
C GLY A 30 -2.98 5.40 -11.07
N ILE A 31 -3.21 4.23 -10.47
CA ILE A 31 -2.44 3.71 -9.33
C ILE A 31 -1.80 2.36 -9.65
N THR A 32 -0.79 1.97 -8.86
CA THR A 32 -0.22 0.62 -8.88
C THR A 32 -0.94 -0.30 -7.88
N GLY A 33 -0.72 -1.61 -8.00
CA GLY A 33 -1.28 -2.62 -7.10
C GLY A 33 -0.88 -2.40 -5.64
N ILE A 34 0.39 -2.07 -5.37
CA ILE A 34 0.84 -1.76 -3.99
C ILE A 34 0.17 -0.49 -3.45
N GLN A 35 -0.03 0.53 -4.29
CA GLN A 35 -0.76 1.74 -3.88
C GLN A 35 -2.23 1.44 -3.58
N SER A 36 -2.88 0.58 -4.37
CA SER A 36 -4.24 0.11 -4.11
C SER A 36 -4.35 -0.65 -2.78
N MET A 37 -3.39 -1.55 -2.50
CA MET A 37 -3.35 -2.28 -1.23
C MET A 37 -3.13 -1.33 -0.04
N VAL A 38 -2.23 -0.36 -0.16
CA VAL A 38 -1.99 0.66 0.89
C VAL A 38 -3.23 1.54 1.10
N LEU A 39 -3.90 1.99 0.02
CA LEU A 39 -5.15 2.76 0.12
C LEU A 39 -6.22 1.99 0.89
N GLY A 40 -6.46 0.73 0.52
CA GLY A 40 -7.44 -0.11 1.20
C GLY A 40 -7.09 -0.34 2.66
N PHE A 41 -5.83 -0.62 2.96
CA PHE A 41 -5.37 -0.79 4.33
C PHE A 41 -5.60 0.45 5.20
N VAL A 42 -5.17 1.63 4.72
CA VAL A 42 -5.38 2.89 5.44
C VAL A 42 -6.89 3.17 5.57
N TYR A 43 -7.67 3.00 4.51
CA TYR A 43 -9.13 3.21 4.52
C TYR A 43 -9.86 2.42 5.61
N HIS A 44 -9.53 1.13 5.75
CA HIS A 44 -10.19 0.27 6.74
C HIS A 44 -9.65 0.47 8.17
N LYS A 45 -8.34 0.65 8.33
CA LYS A 45 -7.74 0.74 9.68
C LYS A 45 -7.93 2.12 10.32
N SER A 46 -7.91 3.19 9.53
CA SER A 46 -8.11 4.57 10.02
C SER A 46 -9.48 4.81 10.64
N GLN A 47 -10.46 3.93 10.42
CA GLN A 47 -11.79 4.01 11.05
C GLN A 47 -11.75 3.65 12.55
N ASN A 48 -10.74 2.90 12.98
CA ASN A 48 -10.64 2.39 14.35
C ASN A 48 -9.39 2.89 15.08
N ARG A 49 -8.32 3.21 14.36
CA ARG A 49 -7.06 3.70 14.93
C ARG A 49 -6.23 4.49 13.94
N ASP A 50 -5.29 5.29 14.44
CA ASP A 50 -4.27 5.89 13.60
C ASP A 50 -3.38 4.82 12.94
N VAL A 51 -2.97 5.10 11.69
CA VAL A 51 -2.12 4.22 10.87
C VAL A 51 -0.79 4.90 10.64
N PHE A 52 0.30 4.18 10.89
CA PHE A 52 1.67 4.68 10.75
C PHE A 52 2.43 3.91 9.67
N GLN A 53 3.57 4.43 9.25
CA GLN A 53 4.42 3.77 8.27
C GLN A 53 4.82 2.35 8.72
N LYS A 54 5.12 2.18 10.00
CA LYS A 54 5.49 0.89 10.60
C LYS A 54 4.39 -0.16 10.44
N ASP A 55 3.11 0.25 10.49
CA ASP A 55 2.00 -0.68 10.25
C ASP A 55 2.02 -1.23 8.82
N ILE A 56 2.35 -0.40 7.84
CA ILE A 56 2.44 -0.81 6.43
C ILE A 56 3.67 -1.71 6.21
N GLU A 57 4.79 -1.37 6.86
CA GLU A 57 6.01 -2.22 6.85
C GLU A 57 5.68 -3.64 7.34
N GLU A 58 5.00 -3.75 8.48
CA GLU A 58 4.65 -5.03 9.11
C GLU A 58 3.59 -5.82 8.35
N VAL A 59 2.51 -5.16 7.90
CA VAL A 59 1.38 -5.85 7.25
C VAL A 59 1.73 -6.38 5.86
N PHE A 60 2.57 -5.66 5.12
CA PHE A 60 2.96 -6.06 3.77
C PHE A 60 4.33 -6.74 3.71
N ASP A 61 5.00 -6.92 4.85
CA ASP A 61 6.36 -7.48 4.96
C ASP A 61 7.34 -6.83 3.95
N ILE A 62 7.36 -5.50 3.95
CA ILE A 62 8.20 -4.70 3.05
C ILE A 62 9.13 -3.78 3.83
N ARG A 63 10.34 -3.62 3.30
CA ARG A 63 11.38 -2.79 3.91
C ARG A 63 10.89 -1.34 4.06
N ARG A 64 11.31 -0.70 5.14
CA ARG A 64 11.08 0.73 5.42
C ARG A 64 11.32 1.63 4.20
N SER A 65 12.45 1.44 3.51
CA SER A 65 12.79 2.25 2.34
C SER A 65 11.77 2.12 1.21
N SER A 66 11.25 0.92 0.97
CA SER A 66 10.21 0.66 -0.02
C SER A 66 8.89 1.35 0.35
N VAL A 67 8.47 1.26 1.62
CA VAL A 67 7.28 1.97 2.10
C VAL A 67 7.43 3.48 1.95
N THR A 68 8.61 4.01 2.32
CA THR A 68 8.90 5.44 2.16
C THR A 68 8.71 5.88 0.72
N SER A 69 9.28 5.16 -0.26
CA SER A 69 9.14 5.49 -1.68
C SER A 69 7.70 5.38 -2.18
N VAL A 70 6.95 4.36 -1.75
CA VAL A 70 5.54 4.20 -2.12
C VAL A 70 4.72 5.38 -1.60
N LEU A 71 4.86 5.72 -0.32
CA LEU A 71 4.12 6.81 0.30
C LEU A 71 4.51 8.18 -0.28
N GLN A 72 5.79 8.43 -0.58
CA GLN A 72 6.23 9.66 -1.26
C GLN A 72 5.54 9.83 -2.61
N LEU A 73 5.43 8.75 -3.40
CA LEU A 73 4.72 8.81 -4.68
C LEU A 73 3.22 9.02 -4.49
N MET A 74 2.62 8.41 -3.47
CA MET A 74 1.21 8.60 -3.15
C MET A 74 0.90 10.03 -2.68
N GLU A 75 1.78 10.63 -1.87
CA GLU A 75 1.71 12.05 -1.47
C GLU A 75 1.84 12.96 -2.69
N LYS A 76 2.86 12.73 -3.54
CA LYS A 76 3.07 13.49 -4.77
C LYS A 76 1.85 13.45 -5.69
N ASN A 77 1.19 12.31 -5.78
CA ASN A 77 -0.01 12.13 -6.59
C ASN A 77 -1.31 12.56 -5.88
N GLY A 78 -1.20 13.03 -4.63
CA GLY A 78 -2.29 13.58 -3.83
C GLY A 78 -3.27 12.53 -3.31
N TYR A 79 -2.84 11.29 -3.09
CA TYR A 79 -3.70 10.21 -2.58
C TYR A 79 -3.70 10.10 -1.05
N VAL A 80 -2.57 10.43 -0.42
CA VAL A 80 -2.38 10.34 1.04
C VAL A 80 -1.62 11.54 1.54
N GLU A 81 -1.72 11.79 2.85
CA GLU A 81 -0.90 12.77 3.57
C GLU A 81 -0.33 12.14 4.84
N ARG A 82 0.89 12.53 5.21
CA ARG A 82 1.50 12.22 6.50
C ARG A 82 1.37 13.42 7.44
N VAL A 83 0.50 13.29 8.44
CA VAL A 83 0.17 14.37 9.39
C VAL A 83 0.72 14.01 10.77
N SER A 84 1.33 14.99 11.44
CA SER A 84 1.80 14.81 12.82
C SER A 84 0.63 14.57 13.77
N VAL A 85 0.79 13.67 14.73
CA VAL A 85 -0.19 13.49 15.81
C VAL A 85 0.01 14.57 16.89
N SER A 86 -1.06 14.89 17.61
CA SER A 86 -1.07 15.93 18.65
C SER A 86 -0.09 15.68 19.79
N GLU A 87 0.15 14.41 20.09
CA GLU A 87 0.92 13.92 21.22
C GLU A 87 2.43 13.91 20.95
N ASP A 88 2.85 13.72 19.69
CA ASP A 88 4.25 13.72 19.28
C ASP A 88 4.39 14.15 17.82
N ALA A 89 4.95 15.35 17.60
CA ALA A 89 5.13 15.90 16.26
C ALA A 89 6.04 15.07 15.35
N ARG A 90 6.89 14.20 15.93
CA ARG A 90 7.79 13.27 15.20
C ARG A 90 7.04 12.07 14.64
N LEU A 91 5.89 11.72 15.23
CA LEU A 91 5.04 10.62 14.77
C LEU A 91 4.07 11.14 13.73
N LYS A 92 4.17 10.61 12.51
CA LYS A 92 3.29 10.96 11.41
C LYS A 92 2.33 9.82 11.09
N LYS A 93 1.04 10.07 11.30
CA LYS A 93 -0.01 9.19 10.82
C LYS A 93 -0.31 9.42 9.36
N ILE A 94 -0.78 8.38 8.69
CA ILE A 94 -1.12 8.37 7.28
C ILE A 94 -2.63 8.51 7.19
N ILE A 95 -3.08 9.55 6.48
CA ILE A 95 -4.49 9.79 6.19
C ILE A 95 -4.73 9.79 4.69
N LEU A 96 -5.94 9.40 4.28
CA LEU A 96 -6.37 9.51 2.89
C LEU A 96 -6.85 10.92 2.60
N THR A 97 -6.44 11.46 1.46
CA THR A 97 -7.03 12.71 0.95
C THR A 97 -8.42 12.43 0.37
N LYS A 98 -9.15 13.48 0.01
CA LYS A 98 -10.41 13.35 -0.76
C LYS A 98 -10.23 12.52 -2.03
N LYS A 99 -9.14 12.78 -2.79
CA LYS A 99 -8.79 12.05 -4.00
C LYS A 99 -8.47 10.57 -3.71
N GLY A 100 -7.74 10.29 -2.63
CA GLY A 100 -7.45 8.92 -2.19
C GLY A 100 -8.72 8.14 -1.84
N LEU A 101 -9.66 8.77 -1.13
CA LEU A 101 -10.96 8.17 -0.79
C LEU A 101 -11.81 7.88 -2.01
N GLU A 102 -11.86 8.79 -2.99
CA GLU A 102 -12.59 8.56 -4.24
C GLU A 102 -12.02 7.39 -5.04
N ILE A 103 -10.68 7.31 -5.13
CA ILE A 103 -10.01 6.19 -5.81
C ILE A 103 -10.32 4.89 -5.09
N GLN A 104 -10.20 4.84 -3.77
CA GLN A 104 -10.47 3.64 -2.98
C GLN A 104 -11.89 3.11 -3.23
N LYS A 105 -12.89 4.00 -3.19
CA LYS A 105 -14.30 3.65 -3.45
C LYS A 105 -14.56 3.13 -4.86
N LYS A 106 -13.80 3.59 -5.85
CA LYS A 106 -13.92 3.13 -7.24
C LYS A 106 -13.15 1.83 -7.49
N SER A 107 -12.10 1.57 -6.72
CA SER A 107 -11.22 0.40 -6.88
C SER A 107 -11.61 -0.83 -6.04
N THR A 108 -12.58 -0.67 -5.13
CA THR A 108 -13.19 -1.76 -4.35
C THR A 108 -14.50 -2.17 -5.01
#